data_AF-A0A009R654-F1
#
_entry.id   AF-A0A009R654-F1
#
_cell.length_a   1.000
_cell.length_b   1.000
_cell.length_c   1.000
_cell.angle_alpha   90.00
_cell.angle_beta   90.00
_cell.angle_gamma   90.00
#
_symmetry.space_group_name_H-M   'P 1'
#
loop_
_entity.id
_entity.type
_entity.pdbx_description
1 polymer ?
#
loop_
_entity_poly.entity_id
_entity_poly.type
_entity_poly.pdbx_seq_one_letter_code
_entity_poly.pdbx_strand_id
1 'polypeptide(L)'
;HFDLNEKIWKIPALHIKQFRRKVILGHEIPDFLVPLSDQALDILKDVMQWSYGEKYIFASPRKHNQPIHFNTLNMAIRKMGYGKHQLSSHGLRSTFSTILNDSGLFQDNWIEAQLSHIDKNRTRASYNHADYLAQRTEMMQ
;
A
#
# COMPACT_ATOMS: atom_id res chain seq x y z
N HIS A 1 0.43 -7.38 10.55
CA HIS A 1 0.27 -7.21 9.09
C HIS A 1 1.60 -7.04 8.36
N PHE A 2 2.63 -6.48 9.01
CA PHE A 2 3.97 -6.40 8.41
C PHE A 2 4.80 -7.63 8.78
N ASP A 3 5.47 -8.19 7.79
CA ASP A 3 6.48 -9.23 7.92
C ASP A 3 7.84 -8.59 7.62
N LEU A 4 8.57 -8.20 8.68
CA LEU A 4 9.80 -7.42 8.55
C LEU A 4 10.98 -8.24 8.02
N ASN A 5 10.93 -9.56 8.20
CA ASN A 5 11.96 -10.48 7.72
C ASN A 5 11.82 -10.68 6.21
N GLU A 6 10.60 -10.95 5.75
CA GLU A 6 10.31 -11.11 4.32
C GLU A 6 10.14 -9.78 3.58
N LYS A 7 10.18 -8.64 4.30
CA LYS A 7 9.93 -7.28 3.76
C LYS A 7 8.57 -7.18 3.06
N ILE A 8 7.55 -7.83 3.60
CA ILE A 8 6.21 -7.88 3.00
C ILE A 8 5.17 -7.25 3.92
N TRP A 9 4.34 -6.36 3.37
CA TRP A 9 3.08 -5.97 3.98
C TRP A 9 1.93 -6.84 3.48
N LYS A 10 1.33 -7.60 4.39
CA LYS A 10 0.16 -8.47 4.16
C LYS A 10 -1.12 -7.69 4.45
N ILE A 11 -1.88 -7.38 3.41
CA ILE A 11 -3.17 -6.67 3.50
C ILE A 11 -4.31 -7.69 3.40
N PRO A 12 -5.12 -7.86 4.45
CA PRO A 12 -6.27 -8.76 4.40
C PRO A 12 -7.20 -8.42 3.24
N ALA A 13 -7.62 -9.44 2.47
CA ALA A 13 -8.52 -9.25 1.33
C ALA A 13 -9.83 -8.53 1.73
N LEU A 14 -10.29 -8.73 2.96
CA LEU A 14 -11.46 -8.05 3.53
C LEU A 14 -11.31 -6.51 3.54
N HIS A 15 -10.08 -5.99 3.64
CA HIS A 15 -9.80 -4.56 3.68
C HIS A 15 -9.68 -3.93 2.29
N ILE A 16 -9.62 -4.73 1.23
CA ILE A 16 -9.48 -4.23 -0.14
C ILE A 16 -10.85 -4.13 -0.78
N LYS A 17 -11.22 -2.92 -1.21
CA LYS A 17 -12.56 -2.58 -1.73
C LYS A 17 -13.06 -3.58 -2.78
N GLN A 18 -12.20 -4.01 -3.69
CA GLN A 18 -12.57 -4.91 -4.79
C GLN A 18 -12.80 -6.37 -4.37
N PHE A 19 -12.16 -6.82 -3.28
CA PHE A 19 -12.29 -8.20 -2.78
C PHE A 19 -13.30 -8.33 -1.64
N ARG A 20 -13.55 -7.23 -0.91
CA ARG A 20 -14.41 -7.20 0.29
C ARG A 20 -15.75 -7.89 0.11
N ARG A 21 -16.47 -7.62 -0.99
CA ARG A 21 -17.79 -8.25 -1.25
C ARG A 21 -17.67 -9.76 -1.40
N LYS A 22 -16.67 -10.25 -2.13
CA LYS A 22 -16.46 -11.69 -2.33
C LYS A 22 -16.08 -12.37 -1.02
N VAL A 23 -15.21 -11.76 -0.21
CA VAL A 23 -14.86 -12.30 1.13
C VAL A 23 -16.10 -12.42 2.01
N ILE A 24 -16.97 -11.39 2.05
CA ILE A 24 -18.21 -11.42 2.83
C ILE A 24 -19.19 -12.51 2.33
N LEU A 25 -19.17 -12.80 1.03
CA LEU A 25 -19.96 -13.88 0.42
C LEU A 25 -19.36 -15.28 0.65
N GLY A 26 -18.28 -15.40 1.44
CA GLY A 26 -17.67 -16.67 1.80
C GLY A 26 -16.61 -17.18 0.82
N HIS A 27 -16.19 -16.36 -0.16
CA HIS A 27 -15.06 -16.74 -1.01
C HIS A 27 -13.76 -16.63 -0.22
N GLU A 28 -12.98 -17.71 -0.20
CA GLU A 28 -11.61 -17.70 0.29
C GLU A 28 -10.73 -16.92 -0.69
N ILE A 29 -10.22 -15.79 -0.24
CA ILE A 29 -9.38 -14.89 -1.02
C ILE A 29 -8.13 -14.60 -0.18
N PRO A 30 -6.93 -14.93 -0.66
CA PRO A 30 -5.70 -14.73 0.10
C PRO A 30 -5.38 -13.24 0.28
N ASP A 31 -4.57 -12.95 1.29
CA ASP A 31 -4.06 -11.61 1.54
C ASP A 31 -3.33 -11.06 0.31
N PHE A 32 -3.45 -9.76 0.10
CA PHE A 32 -2.66 -9.06 -0.91
C PHE A 32 -1.31 -8.73 -0.32
N LEU A 33 -0.26 -9.14 -1.03
CA LEU A 33 1.12 -8.95 -0.60
C LEU A 33 1.70 -7.70 -1.27
N VAL A 34 2.33 -6.83 -0.47
CA VAL A 34 3.04 -5.64 -0.93
C VAL A 34 4.50 -5.75 -0.51
N PRO A 35 5.44 -6.02 -1.44
CA PRO A 35 6.86 -5.88 -1.18
C PRO A 35 7.20 -4.45 -0.75
N LEU A 36 8.06 -4.34 0.26
CA LEU A 36 8.57 -3.09 0.80
C LEU A 36 10.01 -2.88 0.33
N SER A 37 10.35 -1.64 -0.04
CA SER A 37 11.73 -1.25 -0.24
C SER A 37 12.49 -1.21 1.09
N ASP A 38 13.82 -1.21 1.02
CA ASP A 38 14.65 -1.04 2.22
C ASP A 38 14.38 0.29 2.93
N GLN A 39 14.18 1.38 2.18
CA GLN A 39 13.85 2.69 2.75
C GLN A 39 12.46 2.68 3.40
N ALA A 40 11.48 1.99 2.82
CA ALA A 40 10.16 1.84 3.42
C ALA A 40 10.23 1.02 4.72
N LEU A 41 11.08 -0.01 4.75
CA LEU A 41 11.32 -0.82 5.93
C LEU A 41 11.98 -0.03 7.07
N ASP A 42 12.96 0.80 6.75
CA ASP A 42 13.64 1.64 7.74
C ASP A 42 12.68 2.67 8.35
N ILE A 43 11.89 3.36 7.51
CA ILE A 43 10.82 4.25 7.98
C ILE A 43 9.82 3.49 8.87
N LEU A 44 9.44 2.27 8.49
CA LEU A 44 8.50 1.47 9.27
C LEU A 44 9.06 1.12 10.65
N LYS A 45 10.33 0.69 10.72
CA LYS A 45 11.02 0.37 11.98
C LYS A 45 11.06 1.59 12.91
N ASP A 46 11.40 2.76 12.37
CA ASP A 46 11.45 4.00 13.13
C ASP A 46 10.08 4.37 13.70
N VAL A 47 9.03 4.33 12.87
CA VAL A 47 7.67 4.68 13.32
C VAL A 47 7.13 3.64 14.32
N MET A 48 7.46 2.35 14.18
CA MET A 48 7.06 1.32 15.13
C MET A 48 7.63 1.55 16.54
N GLN A 49 8.79 2.20 16.68
CA GLN A 49 9.29 2.59 18.00
C GLN A 49 8.40 3.66 18.66
N TRP A 50 7.77 4.51 17.86
CA TRP A 50 6.91 5.60 18.33
C TRP A 50 5.46 5.16 18.56
N SER A 51 5.07 3.98 18.11
CA SER A 51 3.71 3.46 18.31
C SER A 51 3.49 2.87 19.70
N TYR A 52 4.54 2.74 20.54
CA TYR A 52 4.47 2.24 21.93
C TYR A 52 3.69 0.93 22.10
N GLY A 53 3.75 0.04 21.10
CA GLY A 53 3.05 -1.25 21.12
C GLY A 53 1.55 -1.17 20.87
N GLU A 54 1.03 -0.03 20.42
CA GLU A 54 -0.37 0.08 19.99
C GLU A 54 -0.68 -0.82 18.80
N LYS A 55 -1.96 -1.21 18.69
CA LYS A 55 -2.48 -2.02 17.57
C LYS A 55 -2.21 -1.37 16.20
N TYR A 56 -2.19 -0.05 16.12
CA TYR A 56 -1.97 0.71 14.90
C TYR A 56 -0.64 1.47 14.98
N ILE A 57 0.19 1.32 13.94
CA ILE A 57 1.47 2.05 13.83
C ILE A 57 1.22 3.57 13.78
N PHE A 58 0.13 3.98 13.11
CA PHE A 58 -0.37 5.34 13.14
C PHE A 58 -1.67 5.40 13.94
N ALA A 59 -1.55 5.43 15.26
CA ALA A 59 -2.66 5.52 16.18
C ALA A 59 -3.28 6.92 16.24
N SER A 60 -4.59 6.98 16.49
CA SER A 60 -5.30 8.23 16.70
C SER A 60 -4.99 8.80 18.09
N PRO A 61 -4.48 10.04 18.21
CA PRO A 61 -4.21 10.67 19.50
C PRO A 61 -5.48 11.02 20.28
N ARG A 62 -6.67 10.92 19.65
CA ARG A 62 -7.96 11.29 20.24
C ARG A 62 -8.89 10.10 20.50
N LYS A 63 -8.67 8.97 19.80
CA LYS A 63 -9.55 7.80 19.87
C LYS A 63 -8.70 6.57 20.10
N HIS A 64 -8.80 6.01 21.31
CA HIS A 64 -8.10 4.78 21.65
C HIS A 64 -8.45 3.65 20.68
N ASN A 65 -7.44 2.84 20.35
CA ASN A 65 -7.59 1.65 19.51
C ASN A 65 -8.21 1.94 18.13
N GLN A 66 -7.95 3.12 17.57
CA GLN A 66 -8.31 3.49 16.20
C GLN A 66 -7.09 4.05 15.46
N PRO A 67 -6.95 3.82 14.15
CA PRO A 67 -5.92 4.48 13.37
C PRO A 67 -6.22 5.97 13.21
N ILE A 68 -5.22 6.75 12.80
CA ILE A 68 -5.43 8.12 12.35
C ILE A 68 -6.48 8.18 11.22
N HIS A 69 -7.20 9.29 11.15
CA HIS A 69 -8.13 9.53 10.06
C HIS A 69 -7.35 9.73 8.75
N PHE A 70 -7.90 9.27 7.62
CA PHE A 70 -7.23 9.42 6.31
C PHE A 70 -6.82 10.86 5.99
N ASN A 71 -7.65 11.84 6.38
CA ASN A 71 -7.34 13.26 6.17
C ASN A 71 -6.13 13.76 6.98
N THR A 72 -5.73 13.07 8.05
CA THR A 72 -4.57 13.44 8.86
C THR A 72 -3.29 13.49 8.03
N LEU A 73 -3.11 12.57 7.07
CA LEU A 73 -1.97 12.59 6.14
C LEU A 73 -1.98 13.81 5.24
N ASN A 74 -3.14 14.14 4.66
CA ASN A 74 -3.26 15.35 3.83
C ASN A 74 -3.00 16.62 4.66
N MET A 75 -3.46 16.68 5.91
CA MET A 75 -3.16 17.80 6.80
C MET A 75 -1.66 17.91 7.10
N ALA A 76 -0.96 16.79 7.31
CA ALA A 76 0.49 16.78 7.49
C ALA A 76 1.21 17.33 6.25
N ILE A 77 0.80 16.90 5.05
CA ILE A 77 1.30 17.43 3.76
C ILE A 77 1.07 18.96 3.66
N ARG A 78 -0.08 19.47 4.10
CA ARG A 78 -0.33 20.93 4.14
C ARG A 78 0.61 21.65 5.08
N LYS A 79 0.87 21.08 6.26
CA LYS A 79 1.78 21.66 7.26
C LYS A 79 3.23 21.71 6.75
N MET A 80 3.62 20.83 5.85
CA MET A 80 4.91 20.85 5.16
C MET A 80 5.02 21.95 4.08
N GLY A 81 3.96 22.72 3.83
CA GLY A 81 3.97 23.84 2.89
C GLY A 81 3.40 23.53 1.50
N TYR A 82 3.01 22.29 1.22
CA TYR A 82 2.41 21.94 -0.06
C TYR A 82 0.95 22.37 -0.13
N GLY A 83 0.55 23.09 -1.19
CA GLY A 83 -0.83 23.50 -1.46
C GLY A 83 -1.72 22.39 -1.98
N LYS A 84 -3.05 22.54 -1.86
CA LYS A 84 -4.06 21.50 -2.17
C LYS A 84 -3.90 20.86 -3.56
N HIS A 85 -3.48 21.66 -4.52
CA HIS A 85 -3.33 21.26 -5.92
C HIS A 85 -1.89 20.83 -6.27
N GLN A 86 -0.94 20.94 -5.34
CA GLN A 86 0.46 20.57 -5.57
C GLN A 86 0.74 19.11 -5.17
N LEU A 87 0.30 18.71 -3.97
CA LEU A 87 0.56 17.37 -3.46
C LEU A 87 -0.59 16.89 -2.59
N SER A 88 -0.99 15.63 -2.72
CA SER A 88 -1.92 14.95 -1.82
C SER A 88 -1.44 13.53 -1.54
N SER A 89 -1.96 12.90 -0.48
CA SER A 89 -1.63 11.50 -0.17
C SER A 89 -1.99 10.55 -1.32
N HIS A 90 -3.07 10.83 -2.04
CA HIS A 90 -3.43 10.08 -3.24
C HIS A 90 -2.49 10.39 -4.42
N GLY A 91 -2.07 11.65 -4.57
CA GLY A 91 -1.16 12.10 -5.62
C GLY A 91 0.20 11.38 -5.58
N LEU A 92 0.71 11.05 -4.39
CA LEU A 92 1.96 10.27 -4.24
C LEU A 92 1.92 8.94 -5.01
N ARG A 93 0.76 8.29 -5.02
CA ARG A 93 0.55 7.02 -5.72
C ARG A 93 0.53 7.19 -7.24
N SER A 94 -0.08 8.27 -7.72
CA SER A 94 -0.03 8.64 -9.14
C SER A 94 1.39 8.94 -9.56
N THR A 95 2.13 9.71 -8.76
CA THR A 95 3.56 10.02 -8.99
C THR A 95 4.39 8.73 -9.07
N PHE A 96 4.18 7.77 -8.17
CA PHE A 96 4.85 6.46 -8.22
C PHE A 96 4.59 5.74 -9.55
N SER A 97 3.32 5.63 -9.97
CA SER A 97 2.94 4.98 -11.23
C SER A 97 3.57 5.67 -12.44
N THR A 98 3.53 7.00 -12.49
CA THR A 98 4.11 7.80 -13.57
C THR A 98 5.62 7.61 -13.66
N ILE A 99 6.35 7.77 -12.54
CA ILE A 99 7.82 7.64 -12.54
C ILE A 99 8.25 6.26 -13.04
N LEU A 100 7.60 5.19 -12.56
CA LEU A 100 7.99 3.83 -12.97
C LEU A 100 7.63 3.55 -14.43
N ASN A 101 6.48 3.99 -14.91
CA ASN A 101 6.12 3.82 -16.32
C ASN A 101 7.05 4.62 -17.24
N ASP A 102 7.33 5.87 -16.91
CA ASP A 102 8.19 6.76 -17.69
C ASP A 102 9.65 6.29 -17.72
N SER A 103 10.08 5.53 -16.70
CA SER A 103 11.43 4.95 -16.67
C SER A 103 11.68 3.91 -17.77
N GLY A 104 10.62 3.24 -18.24
CA GLY A 104 10.72 2.12 -19.18
C GLY A 104 11.45 0.87 -18.64
N LEU A 105 11.77 0.83 -17.35
CA LEU A 105 12.56 -0.26 -16.74
C LEU A 105 11.70 -1.48 -16.38
N PHE A 106 10.40 -1.29 -16.17
CA PHE A 106 9.50 -2.31 -15.63
C PHE A 106 8.27 -2.48 -16.49
N GLN A 107 7.67 -3.66 -16.45
CA GLN A 107 6.42 -3.91 -17.16
C GLN A 107 5.24 -3.24 -16.44
N ASP A 108 4.32 -2.65 -17.21
CA ASP A 108 3.12 -1.97 -16.73
C ASP A 108 2.29 -2.86 -15.77
N ASN A 109 2.15 -4.15 -16.09
CA ASN A 109 1.43 -5.10 -15.24
C ASN A 109 2.07 -5.28 -13.85
N TRP A 110 3.40 -5.13 -13.69
CA TRP A 110 4.06 -5.20 -12.39
C TRP A 110 3.76 -3.97 -11.56
N ILE A 111 3.80 -2.79 -12.20
CA ILE A 111 3.51 -1.50 -11.57
C ILE A 111 2.04 -1.48 -11.11
N GLU A 112 1.12 -1.84 -11.99
CA GLU A 112 -0.32 -1.90 -11.70
C GLU A 112 -0.65 -2.94 -10.63
N ALA A 113 0.03 -4.10 -10.64
CA ALA A 113 -0.08 -5.11 -9.60
C ALA A 113 0.42 -4.59 -8.25
N GLN A 114 1.55 -3.86 -8.19
CA GLN A 114 2.03 -3.23 -6.95
C GLN A 114 1.04 -2.24 -6.37
N LEU A 115 0.29 -1.58 -7.25
CA LEU A 115 -0.76 -0.68 -6.87
C LEU A 115 -2.04 -1.43 -6.44
N SER A 116 -2.23 -2.74 -6.63
CA SER A 116 -3.54 -3.39 -6.46
C SER A 116 -4.59 -2.81 -7.42
N HIS A 117 -4.18 -2.29 -8.58
CA HIS A 117 -5.11 -1.99 -9.65
C HIS A 117 -5.62 -3.30 -10.29
N ILE A 118 -6.85 -3.26 -10.78
CA ILE A 118 -7.44 -4.40 -11.49
C ILE A 118 -6.87 -4.36 -12.90
N ASP A 119 -6.29 -5.48 -13.36
CA ASP A 119 -5.89 -5.62 -14.75
C ASP A 119 -7.11 -5.37 -15.65
N LYS A 120 -6.95 -4.48 -16.63
CA LYS A 120 -7.99 -4.14 -17.61
C LYS A 120 -8.41 -5.40 -18.41
N ASN A 121 -7.53 -6.39 -18.51
CA ASN A 121 -7.81 -7.66 -19.14
C ASN A 121 -8.52 -8.63 -18.17
N ARG A 122 -9.85 -8.72 -18.32
CA ARG A 122 -10.74 -9.56 -17.49
C ARG A 122 -10.33 -11.04 -17.41
N THR A 123 -9.60 -11.55 -18.40
CA THR A 123 -9.14 -12.96 -18.43
C THR A 123 -7.97 -13.22 -17.48
N ARG A 124 -7.16 -12.19 -17.18
CA ARG A 124 -6.03 -12.25 -16.23
C ARG A 124 -6.39 -11.74 -14.83
N ALA A 125 -7.51 -11.04 -14.69
CA ALA A 125 -7.95 -10.44 -13.43
C ALA A 125 -8.33 -11.44 -12.31
N SER A 126 -8.11 -12.74 -12.49
CA SER A 126 -8.67 -13.75 -11.59
C SER A 126 -7.96 -13.85 -10.25
N TYR A 127 -6.63 -13.67 -10.11
CA TYR A 127 -5.97 -13.83 -8.79
C TYR A 127 -4.68 -13.01 -8.61
N ASN A 128 -4.84 -11.69 -8.42
CA ASN A 128 -3.76 -10.70 -8.29
C ASN A 128 -2.99 -10.71 -6.93
N HIS A 129 -3.04 -11.82 -6.19
CA HIS A 129 -2.67 -11.84 -4.76
C HIS A 129 -1.16 -11.98 -4.51
N ALA A 130 -0.48 -12.71 -5.40
CA ALA A 130 0.96 -12.90 -5.43
C ALA A 130 1.54 -12.69 -6.85
N ASP A 131 0.73 -12.13 -7.75
CA ASP A 131 1.16 -11.91 -9.13
C ASP A 131 2.41 -11.04 -9.16
N TYR A 132 3.40 -11.55 -9.89
CA TYR A 132 4.69 -10.93 -10.10
C TYR A 132 5.43 -10.56 -8.80
N LEU A 133 5.23 -11.29 -7.69
CA LEU A 133 5.81 -10.91 -6.39
C LEU A 133 7.32 -10.77 -6.46
N ALA A 134 8.02 -11.68 -7.14
CA ALA A 134 9.47 -11.61 -7.32
C ALA A 134 9.88 -10.35 -8.10
N GLN A 135 9.22 -10.08 -9.22
CA GLN A 135 9.50 -8.91 -10.07
C GLN A 135 9.16 -7.60 -9.36
N ARG A 136 8.05 -7.56 -8.59
CA ARG A 136 7.66 -6.42 -7.76
C ARG A 136 8.64 -6.21 -6.62
N THR A 137 9.24 -7.27 -6.08
CA THR A 137 10.27 -7.15 -5.05
C THR A 137 11.53 -6.51 -5.61
N GLU A 138 11.97 -6.93 -6.80
CA GLU A 138 13.08 -6.31 -7.52
C GLU A 138 12.78 -4.85 -7.89
N MET A 139 11.58 -4.57 -8.41
CA MET A 139 11.13 -3.23 -8.78
C MET A 139 11.08 -2.24 -7.61
N MET A 140 10.86 -2.76 -6.39
CA MET A 140 10.77 -1.92 -5.19
C MET A 140 12.13 -1.57 -4.59
N GLN A 141 13.25 -2.08 -5.11
CA GLN A 141 14.60 -1.69 -4.68
C GLN A 141 15.14 -0.53 -5.51
#